data_AF-A0A9E1Y1H9-F1
#
_entry.id   AF-A0A9E1Y1H9-F1
#
_cell.length_a   1.000
_cell.length_b   1.000
_cell.length_c   1.000
_cell.angle_alpha   90.00
_cell.angle_beta   90.00
_cell.angle_gamma   90.00
#
_symmetry.space_group_name_H-M   'P 1'
#
loop_
_entity.id
_entity.type
_entity.pdbx_description
1 polymer ?
#
loop_
_entity_poly.entity_id
_entity_poly.type
_entity_poly.pdbx_seq_one_letter_code
_entity_poly.pdbx_strand_id
1 'polypeptide(L)'
;MSEAIQEKAPFWLRDNFAPTFEERTDYDLKVIGHIPESLQGTLLRNGANPQSGESAHWFLGNGMLHGVRIEAGQAKWYRNRYVKTPLFLKPDGDVMDGLGDMTMSAANTNVIQHAGKIMALEEGHWPFEVSNELETVGPNNYERKLEGAMTAHPKICPETGELLAFSYGMTPPYLTYLRASASGELLQTEQIEVPGATMIHDFNVTRNFVIFMDLPAVWNFEGMATTGLPILWDESYGARLGVMPRNGGNADVVWYEIDPCYVFHPLNAYENGDKIVIDVCRMDDTMKPGSSAPPMLYR
;
A
#
# COMPACT_ATOMS: atom_id res chain seq x y z
N MET A 1 27.74 4.09 -9.64
CA MET A 1 28.53 4.22 -8.40
C MET A 1 29.67 3.23 -8.43
N SER A 2 30.83 3.52 -7.86
CA SER A 2 31.93 2.54 -7.76
C SER A 2 31.56 1.42 -6.77
N GLU A 3 32.11 0.21 -6.95
CA GLU A 3 31.89 -0.95 -6.05
C GLU A 3 32.15 -0.62 -4.57
N ALA A 4 33.12 0.26 -4.29
CA ALA A 4 33.45 0.70 -2.93
C ALA A 4 32.38 1.57 -2.24
N ILE A 5 31.44 2.17 -2.99
CA ILE A 5 30.32 2.94 -2.43
C ILE A 5 29.17 1.99 -2.02
N GLN A 6 29.01 0.84 -2.70
CA GLN A 6 27.95 -0.12 -2.41
C GLN A 6 28.14 -0.88 -1.07
N GLU A 7 29.38 -1.10 -0.63
CA GLU A 7 29.65 -1.84 0.63
C GLU A 7 29.22 -1.08 1.90
N LYS A 8 29.19 0.26 1.87
CA LYS A 8 28.83 1.10 3.03
C LYS A 8 27.39 1.59 3.02
N ALA A 9 26.66 1.40 1.92
CA ALA A 9 25.26 1.80 1.83
C ALA A 9 24.37 0.91 2.72
N PRO A 10 23.25 1.45 3.25
CA PRO A 10 22.22 0.64 3.89
C PRO A 10 21.79 -0.55 3.02
N PHE A 11 21.30 -1.63 3.64
CA PHE A 11 20.96 -2.85 2.89
C PHE A 11 19.91 -2.60 1.79
N TRP A 12 19.04 -1.60 1.99
CA TRP A 12 17.98 -1.21 1.05
C TRP A 12 18.45 -0.34 -0.12
N LEU A 13 19.77 -0.14 -0.27
CA LEU A 13 20.36 0.62 -1.38
C LEU A 13 21.51 -0.16 -2.08
N ARG A 14 21.64 -1.46 -1.82
CA ARG A 14 22.70 -2.30 -2.39
C ARG A 14 22.17 -3.61 -2.95
N ASP A 15 22.99 -4.28 -3.76
CA ASP A 15 22.66 -5.56 -4.40
C ASP A 15 21.31 -5.49 -5.15
N ASN A 16 20.40 -6.43 -4.90
CA ASN A 16 19.07 -6.47 -5.49
C ASN A 16 18.14 -5.34 -5.03
N PHE A 17 18.55 -4.54 -4.04
CA PHE A 17 17.84 -3.35 -3.56
C PHE A 17 18.47 -2.05 -4.06
N ALA A 18 19.53 -2.12 -4.89
CA ALA A 18 20.14 -0.93 -5.45
C ALA A 18 19.13 -0.17 -6.34
N PRO A 19 19.09 1.17 -6.26
CA PRO A 19 18.20 1.96 -7.09
C PRO A 19 18.42 1.76 -8.60
N THR A 20 17.34 1.72 -9.34
CA THR A 20 17.34 1.70 -10.82
C THR A 20 17.17 3.13 -11.34
N PHE A 21 18.15 3.61 -12.10
CA PHE A 21 18.15 4.99 -12.60
C PHE A 21 17.55 5.14 -14.00
N GLU A 22 17.53 4.07 -14.79
CA GLU A 22 17.11 4.10 -16.19
C GLU A 22 15.66 3.63 -16.35
N GLU A 23 14.82 4.43 -17.00
CA GLU A 23 13.53 4.00 -17.55
C GLU A 23 13.76 3.31 -18.91
N ARG A 24 13.25 2.09 -19.07
CA ARG A 24 13.51 1.26 -20.25
C ARG A 24 12.23 0.68 -20.83
N THR A 25 12.29 0.33 -22.11
CA THR A 25 11.31 -0.53 -22.77
C THR A 25 12.08 -1.56 -23.58
N ASP A 26 11.95 -2.83 -23.20
CA ASP A 26 12.66 -3.93 -23.84
C ASP A 26 11.62 -4.86 -24.49
N TYR A 27 11.81 -5.20 -25.77
CA TYR A 27 10.90 -6.07 -26.54
C TYR A 27 11.48 -7.47 -26.79
N ASP A 28 12.81 -7.60 -26.82
CA ASP A 28 13.50 -8.86 -27.09
C ASP A 28 13.86 -9.57 -25.77
N LEU A 29 12.83 -10.09 -25.10
CA LEU A 29 12.98 -10.75 -23.81
C LEU A 29 13.36 -12.22 -23.98
N LYS A 30 14.48 -12.61 -23.39
CA LYS A 30 14.91 -14.00 -23.34
C LYS A 30 13.95 -14.83 -22.46
N VAL A 31 13.32 -15.83 -23.05
CA VAL A 31 12.51 -16.84 -22.35
C VAL A 31 13.32 -18.14 -22.23
N ILE A 32 13.40 -18.67 -21.01
CA ILE A 32 13.96 -20.01 -20.74
C ILE A 32 12.79 -20.92 -20.37
N GLY A 33 12.55 -21.97 -21.16
CA GLY A 33 11.37 -22.82 -21.04
C GLY A 33 10.25 -22.39 -21.98
N HIS A 34 8.99 -22.45 -21.52
CA HIS A 34 7.80 -22.17 -22.33
C HIS A 34 6.77 -21.38 -21.52
N ILE A 35 6.26 -20.28 -22.09
CA ILE A 35 5.15 -19.51 -21.52
C ILE A 35 3.83 -20.13 -22.02
N PRO A 36 2.88 -20.51 -21.16
CA PRO A 36 1.59 -21.04 -21.58
C PRO A 36 0.84 -20.09 -22.52
N GLU A 37 0.35 -20.58 -23.65
CA GLU A 37 -0.37 -19.78 -24.66
C GLU A 37 -1.64 -19.11 -24.12
N SER A 38 -2.27 -19.73 -23.12
CA SER A 38 -3.49 -19.24 -22.48
C SER A 38 -3.27 -18.05 -21.54
N LEU A 39 -2.02 -17.73 -21.17
CA LEU A 39 -1.75 -16.57 -20.34
C LEU A 39 -1.74 -15.30 -21.20
N GLN A 40 -2.61 -14.36 -20.85
CA GLN A 40 -2.69 -13.05 -21.47
C GLN A 40 -2.93 -11.99 -20.41
N GLY A 41 -2.04 -10.99 -20.36
CA GLY A 41 -2.13 -9.93 -19.37
C GLY A 41 -0.79 -9.27 -19.10
N THR A 42 -0.79 -8.32 -18.17
CA THR A 42 0.42 -7.62 -17.73
C THR A 42 0.63 -7.88 -16.25
N LEU A 43 1.77 -8.46 -15.89
CA LEU A 43 2.19 -8.49 -14.49
C LEU A 43 2.79 -7.13 -14.14
N LEU A 44 2.17 -6.42 -13.22
CA LEU A 44 2.66 -5.14 -12.70
C LEU A 44 3.22 -5.33 -11.30
N ARG A 45 4.32 -4.63 -11.01
CA ARG A 45 4.87 -4.46 -9.66
C ARG A 45 5.19 -3.00 -9.44
N ASN A 46 5.05 -2.56 -8.20
CA ASN A 46 5.47 -1.25 -7.75
C ASN A 46 6.49 -1.42 -6.61
N GLY A 47 7.27 -0.39 -6.36
CA GLY A 47 8.22 -0.35 -5.26
C GLY A 47 8.87 1.02 -5.11
N ALA A 48 9.40 1.26 -3.91
CA ALA A 48 10.23 2.42 -3.63
C ALA A 48 11.56 2.32 -4.40
N ASN A 49 11.86 3.38 -5.14
CA ASN A 49 13.07 3.53 -5.92
C ASN A 49 13.50 5.01 -5.86
N PRO A 50 14.44 5.39 -4.97
CA PRO A 50 14.83 6.78 -4.81
C PRO A 50 15.59 7.28 -6.05
N GLN A 51 15.06 8.30 -6.72
CA GLN A 51 15.68 8.84 -7.94
C GLN A 51 17.08 9.44 -7.70
N SER A 52 17.33 9.95 -6.48
CA SER A 52 18.62 10.49 -6.05
C SER A 52 19.67 9.40 -5.82
N GLY A 53 19.23 8.14 -5.67
CA GLY A 53 20.08 7.03 -5.23
C GLY A 53 20.22 6.94 -3.71
N GLU A 54 19.62 7.84 -2.95
CA GLU A 54 19.70 7.91 -1.49
C GLU A 54 18.31 7.86 -0.85
N SER A 55 18.20 7.19 0.29
CA SER A 55 16.96 7.14 1.07
C SER A 55 17.23 6.76 2.53
N ALA A 56 16.60 7.47 3.46
CA ALA A 56 16.73 7.24 4.89
C ALA A 56 16.13 5.89 5.34
N HIS A 57 15.16 5.35 4.61
CA HIS A 57 14.50 4.09 4.91
C HIS A 57 13.91 3.47 3.64
N TRP A 58 13.87 2.15 3.52
CA TRP A 58 13.41 1.44 2.31
C TRP A 58 11.96 1.76 1.85
N PHE A 59 11.13 2.37 2.70
CA PHE A 59 9.80 2.87 2.32
C PHE A 59 9.83 4.27 1.67
N LEU A 60 10.92 5.02 1.84
CA LEU A 60 11.02 6.45 1.53
C LEU A 60 11.71 6.69 0.18
N GLY A 61 11.12 6.19 -0.90
CA GLY A 61 11.59 6.40 -2.27
C GLY A 61 10.47 6.70 -3.25
N ASN A 62 10.79 7.18 -4.45
CA ASN A 62 9.78 7.43 -5.49
C ASN A 62 9.20 6.11 -6.01
N GLY A 63 7.95 6.09 -6.43
CA GLY A 63 7.34 4.91 -7.03
C GLY A 63 7.92 4.62 -8.39
N MET A 64 8.42 3.40 -8.60
CA MET A 64 8.76 2.89 -9.92
C MET A 64 7.95 1.63 -10.22
N LEU A 65 7.15 1.73 -11.27
CA LEU A 65 6.41 0.60 -11.80
C LEU A 65 7.31 -0.24 -12.69
N HIS A 66 7.14 -1.55 -12.60
CA HIS A 66 7.71 -2.54 -13.49
C HIS A 66 6.58 -3.38 -14.09
N GLY A 67 6.58 -3.56 -15.40
CA GLY A 67 5.56 -4.33 -16.12
C GLY A 67 6.17 -5.37 -17.05
N VAL A 68 5.59 -6.56 -17.09
CA VAL A 68 5.87 -7.59 -18.10
C VAL A 68 4.56 -7.98 -18.78
N ARG A 69 4.44 -7.70 -20.08
CA ARG A 69 3.27 -8.10 -20.89
C ARG A 69 3.48 -9.50 -21.43
N ILE A 70 2.52 -10.37 -21.18
CA ILE A 70 2.48 -11.74 -21.70
C ILE A 70 1.25 -11.88 -22.59
N GLU A 71 1.43 -12.50 -23.75
CA GLU A 71 0.34 -12.78 -24.69
C GLU A 71 0.73 -13.88 -25.68
N ALA A 72 -0.15 -14.86 -25.88
CA ALA A 72 0.00 -15.93 -26.86
C ALA A 72 1.37 -16.64 -26.78
N GLY A 73 1.77 -17.02 -25.55
CA GLY A 73 3.01 -17.76 -25.31
C GLY A 73 4.29 -16.93 -25.41
N GLN A 74 4.19 -15.60 -25.45
CA GLN A 74 5.34 -14.69 -25.59
C GLN A 74 5.36 -13.62 -24.49
N ALA A 75 6.55 -13.28 -24.01
CA ALA A 75 6.79 -12.06 -23.25
C ALA A 75 6.99 -10.91 -24.25
N LYS A 76 5.96 -10.08 -24.43
CA LYS A 76 5.89 -9.06 -25.48
C LYS A 76 6.76 -7.85 -25.19
N TRP A 77 6.82 -7.45 -23.93
CA TRP A 77 7.68 -6.35 -23.49
C TRP A 77 7.91 -6.39 -21.98
N TYR A 78 9.03 -5.83 -21.57
CA TYR A 78 9.30 -5.34 -20.22
C TYR A 78 9.36 -3.81 -20.27
N ARG A 79 8.86 -3.16 -19.23
CA ARG A 79 8.94 -1.71 -19.08
C ARG A 79 9.03 -1.32 -17.62
N ASN A 80 9.83 -0.32 -17.32
CA ASN A 80 9.78 0.38 -16.03
C ASN A 80 9.60 1.89 -16.21
N ARG A 81 8.78 2.49 -15.35
CA ARG A 81 8.51 3.94 -15.34
C ARG A 81 8.41 4.45 -13.90
N TYR A 82 8.99 5.61 -13.66
CA TYR A 82 8.66 6.37 -12.45
C TYR A 82 7.22 6.86 -12.53
N VAL A 83 6.54 6.86 -11.39
CA VAL A 83 5.29 7.61 -11.24
C VAL A 83 5.67 9.08 -11.01
N LYS A 84 5.47 9.91 -12.03
CA LYS A 84 5.87 11.32 -12.10
C LYS A 84 4.91 12.21 -11.32
N THR A 85 4.83 11.96 -10.01
CA THR A 85 4.04 12.78 -9.08
C THR A 85 4.70 14.15 -8.86
N PRO A 86 3.97 15.15 -8.34
CA PRO A 86 4.55 16.38 -7.82
C PRO A 86 5.74 16.18 -6.87
N LEU A 87 5.74 15.11 -6.04
CA LEU A 87 6.89 14.77 -5.19
C LEU A 87 8.11 14.34 -6.01
N PHE A 88 7.93 13.48 -7.01
CA PHE A 88 9.01 13.11 -7.92
C PHE A 88 9.64 14.33 -8.63
N LEU A 89 8.84 15.35 -8.96
CA LEU A 89 9.33 16.57 -9.60
C LEU A 89 10.13 17.50 -8.67
N LYS A 90 10.27 17.15 -7.39
CA LYS A 90 11.14 17.82 -6.41
C LYS A 90 12.32 16.90 -6.04
N PRO A 91 13.46 16.97 -6.74
CA PRO A 91 14.60 16.07 -6.50
C PRO A 91 15.20 16.15 -5.10
N ASP A 92 15.15 17.34 -4.49
CA ASP A 92 15.58 17.59 -3.11
C ASP A 92 14.42 17.48 -2.10
N GLY A 93 13.23 17.09 -2.56
CA GLY A 93 12.05 16.96 -1.72
C GLY A 93 12.11 15.71 -0.86
N ASP A 94 11.82 15.86 0.43
CA ASP A 94 11.66 14.74 1.35
C ASP A 94 10.19 14.29 1.38
N VAL A 95 9.93 13.06 1.82
CA VAL A 95 8.58 12.53 2.08
C VAL A 95 7.78 13.44 3.02
N MET A 96 8.47 14.16 3.92
CA MET A 96 7.86 15.16 4.79
C MET A 96 7.30 16.37 4.04
N ASP A 97 7.82 16.71 2.86
CA ASP A 97 7.29 17.80 2.02
C ASP A 97 5.92 17.45 1.39
N GLY A 98 5.56 16.17 1.36
CA GLY A 98 4.23 15.72 0.94
C GLY A 98 3.18 15.77 2.04
N LEU A 99 3.59 15.88 3.30
CA LEU A 99 2.68 15.82 4.44
C LEU A 99 1.62 16.92 4.35
N GLY A 100 0.36 16.51 4.24
CA GLY A 100 -0.79 17.42 4.16
C GLY A 100 -1.14 17.92 2.75
N ASP A 101 -0.38 17.55 1.72
CA ASP A 101 -0.71 17.79 0.31
C ASP A 101 -0.97 16.46 -0.41
N MET A 102 -2.25 16.10 -0.56
CA MET A 102 -2.67 14.83 -1.18
C MET A 102 -2.15 14.60 -2.62
N THR A 103 -1.63 15.64 -3.29
CA THR A 103 -1.04 15.51 -4.62
C THR A 103 0.41 15.03 -4.59
N MET A 104 1.07 15.07 -3.44
CA MET A 104 2.51 14.80 -3.29
C MET A 104 2.81 13.33 -2.95
N SER A 105 2.05 12.40 -3.52
CA SER A 105 2.26 10.97 -3.27
C SER A 105 3.64 10.48 -3.71
N ALA A 106 4.21 9.55 -2.94
CA ALA A 106 5.34 8.75 -3.41
C ALA A 106 4.89 7.68 -4.42
N ALA A 107 3.62 7.26 -4.37
CA ALA A 107 2.99 6.28 -5.25
C ALA A 107 3.81 4.99 -5.43
N ASN A 108 4.37 4.46 -4.34
CA ASN A 108 5.46 3.48 -4.36
C ASN A 108 5.14 2.13 -3.73
N THR A 109 3.96 1.96 -3.13
CA THR A 109 3.68 0.82 -2.24
C THR A 109 3.02 -0.32 -2.99
N ASN A 110 1.99 -0.03 -3.78
CA ASN A 110 1.25 -1.04 -4.54
C ASN A 110 0.78 -0.51 -5.90
N VAL A 111 0.30 -1.40 -6.76
CA VAL A 111 -0.35 -1.07 -8.04
C VAL A 111 -1.57 -1.96 -8.24
N ILE A 112 -2.70 -1.36 -8.62
CA ILE A 112 -3.95 -2.09 -8.84
C ILE A 112 -4.63 -1.65 -10.13
N GLN A 113 -5.36 -2.56 -10.77
CA GLN A 113 -6.27 -2.23 -11.86
C GLN A 113 -7.72 -2.31 -11.38
N HIS A 114 -8.49 -1.23 -11.53
CA HIS A 114 -9.91 -1.17 -11.21
C HIS A 114 -10.63 -0.20 -12.15
N ALA A 115 -11.86 -0.54 -12.56
CA ALA A 115 -12.66 0.31 -13.45
C ALA A 115 -11.93 0.78 -14.74
N GLY A 116 -11.08 -0.07 -15.31
CA GLY A 116 -10.30 0.24 -16.51
C GLY A 116 -9.08 1.14 -16.30
N LYS A 117 -8.82 1.57 -15.05
CA LYS A 117 -7.68 2.40 -14.66
C LYS A 117 -6.62 1.56 -13.96
N ILE A 118 -5.36 1.87 -14.18
CA ILE A 118 -4.24 1.34 -13.39
C ILE A 118 -3.82 2.44 -12.43
N MET A 119 -3.76 2.13 -11.14
CA MET A 119 -3.43 3.10 -10.09
C MET A 119 -2.23 2.63 -9.29
N ALA A 120 -1.21 3.48 -9.18
CA ALA A 120 -0.13 3.35 -8.23
C ALA A 120 -0.55 3.96 -6.89
N LEU A 121 -0.30 3.25 -5.79
CA LEU A 121 -0.84 3.56 -4.48
C LEU A 121 0.27 3.75 -3.46
N GLU A 122 0.06 4.69 -2.54
CA GLU A 122 0.82 4.87 -1.31
C GLU A 122 -0.13 5.47 -0.26
N GLU A 123 -0.03 4.97 0.97
CA GLU A 123 -1.08 5.06 1.99
C GLU A 123 -1.34 6.47 2.56
N GLY A 124 -0.45 7.43 2.32
CA GLY A 124 -0.58 8.81 2.81
C GLY A 124 -1.24 9.81 1.86
N HIS A 125 -1.54 9.43 0.60
CA HIS A 125 -1.96 10.38 -0.43
C HIS A 125 -3.03 9.82 -1.38
N TRP A 126 -3.41 10.60 -2.40
CA TRP A 126 -4.29 10.11 -3.47
C TRP A 126 -3.60 9.04 -4.33
N PRO A 127 -4.37 8.06 -4.84
CA PRO A 127 -3.85 7.13 -5.83
C PRO A 127 -3.51 7.87 -7.13
N PHE A 128 -2.47 7.42 -7.83
CA PHE A 128 -2.03 8.00 -9.11
C PHE A 128 -2.33 7.08 -10.28
N GLU A 129 -3.12 7.56 -11.23
CA GLU A 129 -3.42 6.84 -12.46
C GLU A 129 -2.21 6.80 -13.39
N VAL A 130 -2.01 5.65 -14.03
CA VAL A 130 -1.01 5.44 -15.08
C VAL A 130 -1.66 4.79 -16.31
N SER A 131 -1.09 5.03 -17.48
CA SER A 131 -1.54 4.42 -18.73
C SER A 131 -1.15 2.94 -18.82
N ASN A 132 -1.61 2.25 -19.86
CA ASN A 132 -1.15 0.89 -20.19
C ASN A 132 0.36 0.85 -20.54
N GLU A 133 0.92 2.01 -20.87
CA GLU A 133 2.34 2.23 -21.11
C GLU A 133 3.12 2.60 -19.84
N LEU A 134 2.45 2.62 -18.69
CA LEU A 134 2.98 3.00 -17.37
C LEU A 134 3.35 4.49 -17.25
N GLU A 135 2.93 5.32 -18.21
CA GLU A 135 3.13 6.77 -18.11
C GLU A 135 2.11 7.35 -17.13
N THR A 136 2.55 8.33 -16.33
CA THR A 136 1.68 8.98 -15.32
C THR A 136 0.60 9.81 -16.01
N VAL A 137 -0.65 9.57 -15.63
CA VAL A 137 -1.82 10.34 -16.08
C VAL A 137 -2.11 11.46 -15.08
N GLY A 138 -2.12 11.15 -13.79
CA GLY A 138 -2.35 12.13 -12.72
C GLY A 138 -3.03 11.53 -11.48
N PRO A 139 -3.30 12.34 -10.44
CA PRO A 139 -3.97 11.86 -9.24
C PRO A 139 -5.44 11.52 -9.53
N ASN A 140 -5.96 10.50 -8.86
CA ASN A 140 -7.37 10.12 -8.87
C ASN A 140 -8.00 10.37 -7.50
N ASN A 141 -8.70 11.48 -7.38
CA ASN A 141 -9.48 11.81 -6.19
C ASN A 141 -11.00 11.54 -6.37
N TYR A 142 -11.35 10.63 -7.28
CA TYR A 142 -12.73 10.20 -7.54
C TYR A 142 -13.66 11.38 -7.79
N GLU A 143 -13.29 12.26 -8.73
CA GLU A 143 -14.07 13.47 -9.07
C GLU A 143 -14.30 14.38 -7.85
N ARG A 144 -13.28 14.53 -6.99
CA ARG A 144 -13.30 15.26 -5.71
C ARG A 144 -14.15 14.62 -4.60
N LYS A 145 -14.65 13.39 -4.79
CA LYS A 145 -15.35 12.66 -3.72
C LYS A 145 -14.41 12.04 -2.69
N LEU A 146 -13.13 11.85 -3.03
CA LEU A 146 -12.09 11.39 -2.11
C LEU A 146 -11.34 12.60 -1.53
N GLU A 147 -11.63 12.95 -0.28
CA GLU A 147 -10.99 14.09 0.40
C GLU A 147 -9.60 13.75 0.96
N GLY A 148 -9.48 12.59 1.61
CA GLY A 148 -8.23 12.11 2.22
C GLY A 148 -7.44 11.13 1.36
N ALA A 149 -6.47 10.46 1.99
CA ALA A 149 -5.66 9.43 1.36
C ALA A 149 -6.46 8.17 1.01
N MET A 150 -5.86 7.25 0.27
CA MET A 150 -6.40 5.90 0.06
C MET A 150 -5.34 4.86 0.39
N THR A 151 -5.73 3.79 1.09
CA THR A 151 -4.85 2.66 1.41
C THR A 151 -4.16 2.11 0.15
N ALA A 152 -2.92 1.67 0.33
CA ALA A 152 -2.21 0.92 -0.69
C ALA A 152 -2.72 -0.52 -0.86
N HIS A 153 -3.63 -0.99 0.01
CA HIS A 153 -4.11 -2.38 -0.01
C HIS A 153 -5.62 -2.53 -0.23
N PRO A 154 -6.21 -1.90 -1.25
CA PRO A 154 -7.61 -2.11 -1.56
C PRO A 154 -7.87 -3.55 -2.02
N LYS A 155 -9.07 -4.05 -1.78
CA LYS A 155 -9.50 -5.40 -2.21
C LYS A 155 -10.63 -5.27 -3.22
N ILE A 156 -10.56 -6.05 -4.31
CA ILE A 156 -11.63 -6.11 -5.31
C ILE A 156 -12.50 -7.32 -5.01
N CYS A 157 -13.81 -7.10 -4.85
CA CYS A 157 -14.78 -8.17 -4.71
C CYS A 157 -14.90 -8.94 -6.03
N PRO A 158 -14.62 -10.25 -6.08
CA PRO A 158 -14.67 -11.01 -7.32
C PRO A 158 -16.09 -11.21 -7.86
N GLU A 159 -17.13 -11.00 -7.04
CA GLU A 159 -18.52 -11.16 -7.44
C GLU A 159 -19.15 -9.85 -7.93
N THR A 160 -18.89 -8.74 -7.23
CA THR A 160 -19.52 -7.44 -7.52
C THR A 160 -18.62 -6.53 -8.34
N GLY A 161 -17.30 -6.77 -8.38
CA GLY A 161 -16.31 -5.88 -8.96
C GLY A 161 -16.06 -4.60 -8.15
N GLU A 162 -16.76 -4.41 -7.02
CA GLU A 162 -16.52 -3.28 -6.11
C GLU A 162 -15.09 -3.32 -5.57
N LEU A 163 -14.51 -2.13 -5.42
CA LEU A 163 -13.26 -1.93 -4.73
C LEU A 163 -13.54 -1.44 -3.31
N LEU A 164 -13.03 -2.19 -2.33
CA LEU A 164 -13.09 -1.86 -0.91
C LEU A 164 -11.74 -1.32 -0.49
N ALA A 165 -11.76 -0.21 0.20
CA ALA A 165 -10.56 0.51 0.65
C ALA A 165 -10.85 1.20 1.97
N PHE A 166 -9.85 1.90 2.48
CA PHE A 166 -9.99 2.81 3.59
C PHE A 166 -8.92 3.91 3.48
N SER A 167 -9.01 4.89 4.36
CA SER A 167 -8.02 5.94 4.59
C SER A 167 -7.72 5.95 6.09
N TYR A 168 -6.49 6.24 6.47
CA TYR A 168 -6.14 6.54 7.85
C TYR A 168 -5.24 7.76 7.90
N GLY A 169 -5.20 8.46 9.03
CA GLY A 169 -4.46 9.72 9.11
C GLY A 169 -4.14 10.17 10.53
N MET A 170 -3.39 11.27 10.59
CA MET A 170 -2.85 11.83 11.84
C MET A 170 -3.82 12.73 12.60
N THR A 171 -4.91 13.14 11.93
CA THR A 171 -5.94 14.02 12.48
C THR A 171 -7.31 13.40 12.28
N PRO A 172 -8.30 13.68 13.13
CA PRO A 172 -9.67 13.22 12.92
C PRO A 172 -10.22 13.67 11.54
N PRO A 173 -10.96 12.80 10.83
CA PRO A 173 -11.21 11.38 11.15
C PRO A 173 -9.94 10.53 10.97
N TYR A 174 -9.61 9.73 11.99
CA TYR A 174 -8.39 8.90 11.98
C TYR A 174 -8.50 7.66 11.08
N LEU A 175 -9.72 7.17 10.84
CA LEU A 175 -10.02 6.05 9.95
C LEU A 175 -11.30 6.36 9.16
N THR A 176 -11.28 6.12 7.85
CA THR A 176 -12.42 6.29 6.96
C THR A 176 -12.52 5.09 6.03
N TYR A 177 -13.63 4.37 6.04
CA TYR A 177 -13.94 3.31 5.09
C TYR A 177 -14.37 3.90 3.74
N LEU A 178 -13.88 3.29 2.67
CA LEU A 178 -14.13 3.70 1.28
C LEU A 178 -14.64 2.51 0.48
N ARG A 179 -15.67 2.73 -0.34
CA ARG A 179 -16.15 1.73 -1.29
C ARG A 179 -16.45 2.36 -2.63
N ALA A 180 -15.87 1.80 -3.69
CA ALA A 180 -16.13 2.20 -5.06
C ALA A 180 -16.84 1.08 -5.83
N SER A 181 -17.72 1.46 -6.74
CA SER A 181 -18.43 0.53 -7.64
C SER A 181 -17.47 -0.13 -8.63
N ALA A 182 -17.92 -1.18 -9.32
CA ALA A 182 -17.14 -1.81 -10.40
C ALA A 182 -16.76 -0.85 -11.55
N SER A 183 -17.54 0.22 -11.73
CA SER A 183 -17.30 1.26 -12.75
C SER A 183 -16.47 2.44 -12.22
N GLY A 184 -15.99 2.39 -10.98
CA GLY A 184 -15.09 3.39 -10.42
C GLY A 184 -15.78 4.60 -9.79
N GLU A 185 -17.07 4.53 -9.52
CA GLU A 185 -17.77 5.56 -8.74
C GLU A 185 -17.54 5.33 -7.25
N LEU A 186 -17.10 6.35 -6.50
CA LEU A 186 -17.03 6.27 -5.04
C LEU A 186 -18.47 6.29 -4.47
N LEU A 187 -18.91 5.15 -3.92
CA LEU A 187 -20.26 4.90 -3.41
C LEU A 187 -20.40 5.25 -1.93
N GLN A 188 -19.33 5.10 -1.16
CA GLN A 188 -19.36 5.26 0.28
C GLN A 188 -18.03 5.83 0.78
N THR A 189 -18.16 6.82 1.66
CA THR A 189 -17.09 7.41 2.46
C THR A 189 -17.63 7.48 3.89
N GLU A 190 -17.20 6.57 4.75
CA GLU A 190 -17.75 6.40 6.10
C GLU A 190 -16.64 6.58 7.13
N GLN A 191 -16.75 7.58 8.00
CA GLN A 191 -15.78 7.77 9.09
C GLN A 191 -15.99 6.70 10.15
N ILE A 192 -14.92 6.03 10.57
CA ILE A 192 -14.96 4.98 11.59
C ILE A 192 -14.27 5.49 12.86
N GLU A 193 -14.96 5.39 14.00
CA GLU A 193 -14.46 5.89 15.27
C GLU A 193 -13.37 4.97 15.85
N VAL A 194 -12.16 5.53 15.98
CA VAL A 194 -11.01 4.92 16.64
C VAL A 194 -10.39 5.92 17.64
N PRO A 195 -9.73 5.47 18.72
CA PRO A 195 -9.36 6.33 19.84
C PRO A 195 -8.18 7.24 19.51
N GLY A 196 -7.43 6.96 18.44
CA GLY A 196 -6.30 7.80 18.03
C GLY A 196 -5.73 7.40 16.68
N ALA A 197 -4.72 8.16 16.26
CA ALA A 197 -4.01 7.92 15.01
C ALA A 197 -3.05 6.72 15.16
N THR A 198 -3.37 5.63 14.48
CA THR A 198 -2.50 4.45 14.33
C THR A 198 -2.17 4.20 12.87
N MET A 199 -1.09 3.45 12.61
CA MET A 199 -0.81 2.86 11.31
C MET A 199 -1.76 1.68 11.10
N ILE A 200 -2.66 1.83 10.13
CA ILE A 200 -3.51 0.74 9.65
C ILE A 200 -3.03 0.44 8.23
N HIS A 201 -2.04 -0.42 8.09
CA HIS A 201 -1.41 -0.66 6.78
C HIS A 201 -2.36 -1.39 5.81
N ASP A 202 -2.99 -2.45 6.30
CA ASP A 202 -3.93 -3.28 5.52
C ASP A 202 -5.20 -3.58 6.36
N PHE A 203 -6.17 -4.22 5.75
CA PHE A 203 -7.45 -4.61 6.32
C PHE A 203 -7.94 -5.90 5.67
N ASN A 204 -9.01 -6.48 6.23
CA ASN A 204 -9.56 -7.74 5.73
C ASN A 204 -10.95 -7.56 5.16
N VAL A 205 -11.27 -8.35 4.14
CA VAL A 205 -12.58 -8.35 3.50
C VAL A 205 -13.07 -9.79 3.38
N THR A 206 -14.30 -10.01 3.80
CA THR A 206 -15.04 -11.27 3.60
C THR A 206 -16.20 -11.05 2.64
N ARG A 207 -17.09 -12.04 2.49
CA ARG A 207 -18.29 -11.88 1.65
C ARG A 207 -19.15 -10.73 2.16
N ASN A 208 -19.37 -10.64 3.46
CA ASN A 208 -20.33 -9.72 4.08
C ASN A 208 -19.68 -8.62 4.93
N PHE A 209 -18.45 -8.80 5.39
CA PHE A 209 -17.80 -7.88 6.35
C PHE A 209 -16.47 -7.31 5.86
N VAL A 210 -16.16 -6.11 6.32
CA VAL A 210 -14.78 -5.58 6.39
C VAL A 210 -14.29 -5.63 7.83
N ILE A 211 -12.98 -5.83 8.02
CA ILE A 211 -12.36 -5.89 9.33
C ILE A 211 -11.17 -4.95 9.37
N PHE A 212 -11.26 -3.94 10.22
CA PHE A 212 -10.19 -2.98 10.50
C PHE A 212 -9.29 -3.50 11.62
N MET A 213 -7.98 -3.35 11.45
CA MET A 213 -6.98 -3.75 12.44
C MET A 213 -6.46 -2.49 13.16
N ASP A 214 -7.07 -2.15 14.30
CA ASP A 214 -6.69 -1.01 15.12
C ASP A 214 -5.64 -1.47 16.14
N LEU A 215 -4.36 -1.29 15.77
CA LEU A 215 -3.19 -1.92 16.39
C LEU A 215 -2.22 -0.86 16.95
N PRO A 216 -1.34 -1.20 17.91
CA PRO A 216 -0.57 -0.24 18.71
C PRO A 216 0.68 0.33 18.00
N ALA A 217 0.62 0.57 16.69
CA ALA A 217 1.61 1.34 15.94
C ALA A 217 1.13 2.79 15.84
N VAL A 218 1.44 3.60 16.85
CA VAL A 218 0.85 4.93 17.05
C VAL A 218 1.70 6.02 16.40
N TRP A 219 1.06 7.03 15.83
CA TRP A 219 1.76 8.20 15.32
C TRP A 219 2.47 8.97 16.44
N ASN A 220 3.78 9.16 16.30
CA ASN A 220 4.64 9.83 17.27
C ASN A 220 5.76 10.62 16.56
N PHE A 221 5.59 11.94 16.45
CA PHE A 221 6.58 12.83 15.84
C PHE A 221 7.87 12.96 16.67
N GLU A 222 7.78 12.91 17.99
CA GLU A 222 8.97 12.98 18.86
C GLU A 222 9.89 11.77 18.64
N GLY A 223 9.30 10.61 18.35
CA GLY A 223 9.99 9.36 18.04
C GLY A 223 10.75 9.34 16.71
N MET A 224 10.36 10.18 15.75
CA MET A 224 10.92 10.20 14.39
C MET A 224 12.44 10.37 14.37
N ALA A 225 12.97 11.22 15.25
CA ALA A 225 14.41 11.47 15.34
C ALA A 225 15.22 10.20 15.69
N THR A 226 14.57 9.19 16.26
CA THR A 226 15.22 7.95 16.72
C THR A 226 14.99 6.79 15.74
N THR A 227 13.80 6.66 15.15
CA THR A 227 13.45 5.52 14.27
C THR A 227 13.44 5.84 12.78
N GLY A 228 13.54 7.12 12.40
CA GLY A 228 13.42 7.58 11.02
C GLY A 228 11.99 7.54 10.46
N LEU A 229 11.00 7.13 11.27
CA LEU A 229 9.59 7.07 10.90
C LEU A 229 8.72 7.73 11.99
N PRO A 230 7.64 8.44 11.62
CA PRO A 230 6.73 9.11 12.56
C PRO A 230 5.82 8.16 13.36
N ILE A 231 6.19 6.89 13.54
CA ILE A 231 5.33 5.84 14.11
C ILE A 231 6.16 5.01 15.09
N LEU A 232 5.60 4.76 16.27
CA LEU A 232 6.20 3.98 17.34
C LEU A 232 5.21 2.98 17.93
N TRP A 233 5.75 1.86 18.42
CA TRP A 233 4.97 0.92 19.24
C TRP A 233 4.57 1.55 20.58
N ASP A 234 3.27 1.55 20.88
CA ASP A 234 2.73 1.92 22.19
C ASP A 234 1.75 0.85 22.69
N GLU A 235 2.27 -0.06 23.50
CA GLU A 235 1.50 -1.17 24.08
C GLU A 235 0.31 -0.70 24.94
N SER A 236 0.36 0.52 25.47
CA SER A 236 -0.74 1.09 26.26
C SER A 236 -1.96 1.50 25.43
N TYR A 237 -1.81 1.63 24.11
CA TYR A 237 -2.91 1.89 23.17
C TYR A 237 -3.89 0.70 23.08
N GLY A 238 -3.40 -0.53 23.30
CA GLY A 238 -4.18 -1.76 23.12
C GLY A 238 -4.25 -2.23 21.67
N ALA A 239 -5.05 -3.28 21.42
CA ALA A 239 -5.25 -3.84 20.08
C ALA A 239 -6.67 -4.41 19.94
N ARG A 240 -7.32 -4.10 18.82
CA ARG A 240 -8.70 -4.53 18.58
C ARG A 240 -9.02 -4.66 17.09
N LEU A 241 -9.99 -5.52 16.79
CA LEU A 241 -10.50 -5.78 15.44
C LEU A 241 -11.91 -5.23 15.31
N GLY A 242 -12.11 -4.31 14.38
CA GLY A 242 -13.41 -3.70 14.10
C GLY A 242 -14.10 -4.40 12.95
N VAL A 243 -15.16 -5.17 13.22
CA VAL A 243 -15.92 -5.91 12.21
C VAL A 243 -17.16 -5.09 11.82
N MET A 244 -17.29 -4.77 10.54
CA MET A 244 -18.40 -3.97 10.01
C MET A 244 -19.01 -4.66 8.79
N PRO A 245 -20.35 -4.73 8.65
CA PRO A 245 -20.97 -5.12 7.39
C PRO A 245 -20.45 -4.22 6.25
N ARG A 246 -20.12 -4.78 5.08
CA ARG A 246 -19.52 -4.03 3.95
C ARG A 246 -20.36 -2.84 3.46
N ASN A 247 -21.67 -2.89 3.71
CA ASN A 247 -22.65 -1.85 3.36
C ASN A 247 -23.16 -1.08 4.59
N GLY A 248 -22.63 -1.39 5.77
CA GLY A 248 -22.98 -0.72 7.03
C GLY A 248 -22.18 0.56 7.22
N GLY A 249 -22.43 1.23 8.35
CA GLY A 249 -21.72 2.43 8.78
C GLY A 249 -21.01 2.25 10.12
N ASN A 250 -20.45 3.34 10.65
CA ASN A 250 -19.78 3.36 11.96
C ASN A 250 -20.61 2.74 13.09
N ALA A 251 -21.92 2.98 13.08
CA ALA A 251 -22.84 2.46 14.08
C ALA A 251 -22.99 0.93 14.06
N ASP A 252 -22.61 0.28 12.95
CA ASP A 252 -22.67 -1.17 12.77
C ASP A 252 -21.35 -1.87 13.12
N VAL A 253 -20.31 -1.13 13.52
CA VAL A 253 -19.01 -1.69 13.85
C VAL A 253 -19.07 -2.40 15.21
N VAL A 254 -18.64 -3.66 15.23
CA VAL A 254 -18.43 -4.43 16.47
C VAL A 254 -16.93 -4.59 16.69
N TRP A 255 -16.43 -4.06 17.81
CA TRP A 255 -15.03 -4.15 18.20
C TRP A 255 -14.76 -5.37 19.07
N TYR A 256 -13.71 -6.12 18.73
CA TYR A 256 -13.22 -7.27 19.48
C TYR A 256 -11.80 -6.98 19.97
N GLU A 257 -11.60 -6.96 21.28
CA GLU A 257 -10.28 -6.82 21.90
C GLU A 257 -9.44 -8.07 21.65
N ILE A 258 -8.15 -7.88 21.37
CA ILE A 258 -7.17 -8.95 21.15
C ILE A 258 -5.87 -8.64 21.90
N ASP A 259 -5.02 -9.66 22.06
CA ASP A 259 -3.67 -9.44 22.58
C ASP A 259 -2.86 -8.57 21.59
N PRO A 260 -2.08 -7.57 22.07
CA PRO A 260 -1.25 -6.72 21.23
C PRO A 260 -0.40 -7.49 20.21
N CYS A 261 -0.44 -7.03 18.97
CA CYS A 261 0.39 -7.51 17.87
C CYS A 261 0.36 -6.52 16.70
N TYR A 262 1.20 -6.74 15.71
CA TYR A 262 1.12 -6.04 14.43
C TYR A 262 0.91 -7.00 13.27
N VAL A 263 0.14 -6.57 12.28
CA VAL A 263 -0.05 -7.27 11.01
C VAL A 263 0.16 -6.27 9.89
N PHE A 264 1.21 -6.46 9.09
CA PHE A 264 1.35 -5.71 7.83
C PHE A 264 0.39 -6.26 6.78
N HIS A 265 0.49 -7.55 6.46
CA HIS A 265 -0.26 -8.15 5.37
C HIS A 265 -1.06 -9.38 5.83
N PRO A 266 -2.38 -9.39 5.64
CA PRO A 266 -3.17 -10.60 5.64
C PRO A 266 -2.94 -11.40 4.35
N LEU A 267 -3.07 -12.72 4.44
CA LEU A 267 -3.17 -13.61 3.29
C LEU A 267 -4.58 -13.53 2.69
N ASN A 268 -5.60 -13.83 3.49
CA ASN A 268 -7.01 -13.75 3.11
C ASN A 268 -7.93 -13.81 4.34
N ALA A 269 -9.21 -13.47 4.15
CA ALA A 269 -10.25 -13.66 5.15
C ALA A 269 -11.53 -14.26 4.54
N TYR A 270 -12.29 -15.01 5.34
CA TYR A 270 -13.57 -15.58 4.92
C TYR A 270 -14.50 -15.86 6.11
N GLU A 271 -15.78 -16.07 5.82
CA GLU A 271 -16.78 -16.46 6.80
C GLU A 271 -16.97 -17.98 6.78
N ASN A 272 -17.05 -18.61 7.96
CA ASN A 272 -17.33 -20.02 8.15
C ASN A 272 -18.37 -20.20 9.25
N GLY A 273 -19.64 -20.30 8.87
CA GLY A 273 -20.75 -20.34 9.81
C GLY A 273 -20.90 -19.00 10.54
N ASP A 274 -20.81 -19.03 11.86
CA ASP A 274 -20.86 -17.87 12.75
C ASP A 274 -19.48 -17.24 13.02
N LYS A 275 -18.44 -17.69 12.31
CA LYS A 275 -17.05 -17.23 12.51
C LYS A 275 -16.53 -16.46 11.30
N ILE A 276 -15.73 -15.44 11.58
CA ILE A 276 -14.82 -14.83 10.62
C ILE A 276 -13.43 -15.44 10.87
N VAL A 277 -12.78 -15.92 9.80
CA VAL A 277 -11.42 -16.46 9.82
C VAL A 277 -10.52 -15.51 9.06
N ILE A 278 -9.38 -15.15 9.66
CA ILE A 278 -8.39 -14.24 9.06
C ILE A 278 -7.02 -14.91 9.12
N ASP A 279 -6.47 -15.24 7.95
CA ASP A 279 -5.11 -15.78 7.85
C ASP A 279 -4.13 -14.60 7.70
N VAL A 280 -3.20 -14.42 8.65
CA VAL A 280 -2.31 -13.23 8.71
C VAL A 280 -0.86 -13.55 9.03
N CYS A 281 0.06 -12.69 8.60
CA CYS A 281 1.44 -12.68 9.09
C CYS A 281 1.54 -11.75 10.32
N ARG A 282 1.46 -12.33 11.52
CA ARG A 282 1.47 -11.61 12.80
C ARG A 282 2.90 -11.42 13.31
N MET A 283 3.15 -10.25 13.88
CA MET A 283 4.36 -9.88 14.60
C MET A 283 3.98 -9.51 16.03
N ASP A 284 4.83 -9.80 17.00
CA ASP A 284 4.59 -9.42 18.40
C ASP A 284 4.65 -7.90 18.59
N ASP A 285 5.51 -7.21 17.83
CA ASP A 285 5.56 -5.75 17.75
C ASP A 285 6.09 -5.25 16.39
N THR A 286 6.02 -3.93 16.16
CA THR A 286 6.60 -3.24 14.99
C THR A 286 7.10 -1.86 15.40
N MET A 287 8.06 -1.28 14.70
CA MET A 287 8.56 0.09 14.97
C MET A 287 8.93 0.35 16.44
N LYS A 288 9.39 -0.69 17.15
CA LYS A 288 9.80 -0.66 18.55
C LYS A 288 11.33 -0.62 18.63
N PRO A 289 11.94 0.45 19.17
CA PRO A 289 13.40 0.56 19.26
C PRO A 289 14.02 -0.65 19.97
N GLY A 290 15.02 -1.27 19.33
CA GLY A 290 15.73 -2.43 19.88
C GLY A 290 14.99 -3.76 19.80
N SER A 291 13.79 -3.80 19.20
CA SER A 291 13.07 -5.06 18.95
C SER A 291 13.30 -5.57 17.53
N SER A 292 13.28 -6.90 17.38
CA SER A 292 13.20 -7.61 16.12
C SER A 292 12.23 -8.78 16.29
N ALA A 293 10.98 -8.57 15.90
CA ALA A 293 9.96 -9.61 15.89
C ALA A 293 9.81 -10.18 14.47
N PRO A 294 10.28 -11.40 14.18
CA PRO A 294 10.05 -11.99 12.86
C PRO A 294 8.54 -12.24 12.66
N PRO A 295 7.99 -11.94 11.47
CA PRO A 295 6.59 -12.26 11.19
C PRO A 295 6.39 -13.77 11.12
N MET A 296 5.31 -14.26 11.74
CA MET A 296 4.91 -15.67 11.74
C MET A 296 3.50 -15.81 11.17
N LEU A 297 3.21 -16.91 10.47
CA LEU A 297 1.87 -17.16 9.94
C LEU A 297 0.91 -17.59 11.07
N TYR A 298 -0.21 -16.90 11.19
CA TYR A 298 -1.30 -17.15 12.14
C TYR A 298 -2.64 -17.25 11.42
N ARG A 299 -3.61 -17.88 12.10
CA ARG A 299 -5.00 -18.06 11.69
C ARG A 299 -5.92 -17.76 12.86
#